data_AF-A0A3N6BBQ7-F1
#
_entry.id   AF-A0A3N6BBQ7-F1
#
_cell.length_a   1.000
_cell.length_b   1.000
_cell.length_c   1.000
_cell.angle_alpha   90.00
_cell.angle_beta   90.00
_cell.angle_gamma   90.00
#
_symmetry.space_group_name_H-M   'P 1'
#
loop_
_entity.id
_entity.type
_entity.pdbx_description
1 polymer ?
#
loop_
_entity_poly.entity_id
_entity_poly.type
_entity_poly.pdbx_seq_one_letter_code
_entity_poly.pdbx_strand_id
1 'polypeptide(L)'
;MREPDVIASALEGEYEERSAAGAVLHRGRCAVTLGADTLTIAASGRTLAVDLGEIDSVSPADHKLSLAMLDGSSLVLQRFGRPYDDLARSIVARWRDRLVKCLLLADLDEGDRYDAWAALDGGPNEPSAAEVRLYESNLAVLPLGGGAFHWRLADIDSVEFDAARYVLEVASGSRRLLLSKAGRRADELRAGIEEGRLALEAKSAAALDRCFPFLGAARLARLAAVMQEGRLVPLAALDQIDRRLGSAVFGQPVDPNLRPYVAELRSRAETRGVYVAFSMIRPDREAVEDPPDTIAGEGYSDGDAGAGATDIERETLFWFVFVLECRLEGLQAALAWESTSQGGRATYLFGVPSGRETPVGDAVRTIERGLSRLNRRRGPVYLADAVLDGDARFRHYRLALRRVPEVRVLREAFLGRAVHSSVEG
;
A
#
# COMPACT_ATOMS: atom_id res chain seq x y z
N MET A 1 16.50 4.46 17.29
CA MET A 1 16.41 5.33 16.11
C MET A 1 17.56 6.33 16.17
N ARG A 2 18.64 6.14 15.39
CA ARG A 2 19.68 7.17 15.26
C ARG A 2 19.11 8.25 14.34
N GLU A 3 19.13 9.51 14.77
CA GLU A 3 18.87 10.64 13.86
C GLU A 3 19.77 10.48 12.64
N PRO A 4 19.21 10.45 11.42
CA PRO A 4 20.05 10.33 10.24
C PRO A 4 20.79 11.66 10.09
N ASP A 5 22.13 11.61 10.10
CA ASP A 5 23.00 12.74 9.81
C ASP A 5 22.43 13.50 8.61
N VAL A 6 21.98 14.73 8.85
CA VAL A 6 21.80 15.69 7.78
C VAL A 6 23.20 15.95 7.28
N ILE A 7 23.45 15.78 5.97
CA ILE A 7 24.65 16.34 5.37
C ILE A 7 24.48 17.86 5.47
N ALA A 8 24.92 18.43 6.60
CA ALA A 8 24.65 19.81 6.99
C ALA A 8 25.48 20.82 6.18
N SER A 9 26.47 20.35 5.44
CA SER A 9 27.32 21.17 4.57
C SER A 9 27.13 20.78 3.10
N ALA A 10 27.03 21.77 2.23
CA ALA A 10 26.87 21.51 0.80
C ALA A 10 28.14 20.83 0.23
N LEU A 11 27.96 19.72 -0.48
CA LEU A 11 29.05 18.98 -1.11
C LEU A 11 29.24 19.46 -2.55
N GLU A 12 30.48 19.79 -2.92
CA GLU A 12 30.79 20.27 -4.26
C GLU A 12 31.12 19.12 -5.23
N GLY A 13 30.66 19.24 -6.46
CA GLY A 13 30.89 18.26 -7.52
C GLY A 13 30.42 18.77 -8.88
N GLU A 14 30.10 17.83 -9.76
CA GLU A 14 29.46 18.12 -11.06
C GLU A 14 28.13 17.39 -11.19
N TYR A 15 27.21 18.01 -11.90
CA TYR A 15 25.93 17.41 -12.27
C TYR A 15 25.72 17.48 -13.78
N GLU A 16 24.88 16.57 -14.28
CA GLU A 16 24.35 16.58 -15.63
C GLU A 16 22.88 16.14 -15.60
N GLU A 17 22.01 17.00 -16.12
CA GLU A 17 20.58 16.76 -16.28
C GLU A 17 20.31 16.38 -17.74
N ARG A 18 19.59 15.28 -17.96
CA ARG A 18 19.22 14.78 -19.28
C ARG A 18 17.71 14.64 -19.39
N SER A 19 17.17 14.99 -20.55
CA SER A 19 15.78 14.72 -20.92
C SER A 19 15.52 13.21 -21.05
N ALA A 20 14.25 12.83 -21.16
CA ALA A 20 13.84 11.46 -21.45
C ALA A 20 14.40 10.90 -22.77
N ALA A 21 14.71 11.76 -23.74
CA ALA A 21 15.40 11.38 -24.98
C ALA A 21 16.93 11.24 -24.82
N GLY A 22 17.46 11.44 -23.62
CA GLY A 22 18.90 11.36 -23.31
C GLY A 22 19.70 12.62 -23.66
N ALA A 23 19.08 13.63 -24.26
CA ALA A 23 19.73 14.91 -24.57
C ALA A 23 20.10 15.67 -23.29
N VAL A 24 21.33 16.16 -23.20
CA VAL A 24 21.82 16.96 -22.07
C VAL A 24 21.11 18.31 -22.08
N LEU A 25 20.36 18.59 -21.03
CA LEU A 25 19.67 19.86 -20.83
C LEU A 25 20.59 20.86 -20.13
N HIS A 26 21.24 20.40 -19.05
CA HIS A 26 22.13 21.22 -18.24
C HIS A 26 23.30 20.38 -17.72
N ARG A 27 24.46 21.02 -17.57
CA ARG A 27 25.63 20.41 -16.92
C ARG A 27 26.51 21.49 -16.31
N GLY A 28 27.23 21.15 -15.25
CA GLY A 28 28.22 22.06 -14.68
C GLY A 28 28.63 21.68 -13.27
N ARG A 29 29.41 22.55 -12.65
CA ARG A 29 29.70 22.45 -11.22
C ARG A 29 28.44 22.72 -10.40
N CYS A 30 28.31 22.02 -9.29
CA CYS A 30 27.21 22.19 -8.36
C CYS A 30 27.65 22.01 -6.91
N ALA A 31 26.84 22.55 -6.01
CA ALA A 31 26.81 22.18 -4.61
C ALA A 31 25.51 21.41 -4.33
N VAL A 32 25.61 20.29 -3.61
CA VAL A 32 24.49 19.40 -3.31
C VAL A 32 24.16 19.45 -1.82
N THR A 33 22.88 19.55 -1.49
CA THR A 33 22.35 19.43 -0.13
C THR A 33 21.26 18.38 -0.10
N LEU A 34 21.30 17.48 0.88
CA LEU A 34 20.34 16.39 1.05
C LEU A 34 19.48 16.63 2.29
N GLY A 35 18.19 16.87 2.07
CA GLY A 35 17.16 16.96 3.11
C GLY A 35 16.57 15.59 3.47
N ALA A 36 15.47 15.60 4.22
CA ALA A 36 14.72 14.37 4.53
C ALA A 36 14.16 13.72 3.26
N ASP A 37 13.43 14.50 2.46
CA ASP A 37 12.67 14.01 1.31
C ASP A 37 13.10 14.69 -0.01
N THR A 38 14.13 15.54 0.02
CA THR A 38 14.51 16.40 -1.12
C THR A 38 16.02 16.44 -1.31
N LEU A 39 16.45 16.30 -2.57
CA LEU A 39 17.81 16.55 -3.03
C LEU A 39 17.84 17.92 -3.71
N THR A 40 18.68 18.83 -3.21
CA THR A 40 18.85 20.17 -3.79
C THR A 40 20.22 20.29 -4.45
N ILE A 41 20.24 20.83 -5.68
CA ILE A 41 21.43 21.06 -6.49
C ILE A 41 21.49 22.55 -6.82
N ALA A 42 22.47 23.25 -6.27
CA ALA A 42 22.76 24.63 -6.57
C ALA A 42 23.89 24.70 -7.61
N ALA A 43 23.61 25.30 -8.76
CA ALA A 43 24.57 25.57 -9.83
C ALA A 43 24.52 27.07 -10.19
N SER A 44 25.49 27.56 -10.98
CA SER A 44 25.57 28.97 -11.33
C SER A 44 24.26 29.50 -11.95
N GLY A 45 23.52 30.28 -11.17
CA GLY A 45 22.24 30.89 -11.56
C GLY A 45 21.03 29.96 -11.57
N ARG A 46 21.13 28.72 -11.07
CA ARG A 46 20.03 27.74 -11.06
C ARG A 46 20.05 26.90 -9.78
N THR A 47 18.88 26.72 -9.19
CA THR A 47 18.66 25.74 -8.13
C THR A 47 17.64 24.73 -8.61
N LEU A 48 18.00 23.45 -8.56
CA LEU A 48 17.11 22.33 -8.84
C LEU A 48 16.79 21.62 -7.51
N ALA A 49 15.51 21.44 -7.20
CA ALA A 49 15.04 20.68 -6.04
C ALA A 49 14.26 19.46 -6.53
N VAL A 50 14.72 18.27 -6.16
CA VAL A 50 14.18 16.98 -6.58
C VAL A 50 13.56 16.28 -5.37
N ASP A 51 12.28 15.88 -5.43
CA ASP A 51 11.76 14.93 -4.44
C ASP A 51 12.46 13.61 -4.64
N LEU A 52 12.95 13.01 -3.55
CA LEU A 52 13.57 11.69 -3.67
C LEU A 52 12.54 10.66 -4.19
N GLY A 53 11.27 10.81 -3.87
CA GLY A 53 10.19 9.94 -4.35
C GLY A 53 9.90 10.07 -5.86
N GLU A 54 10.46 11.07 -6.55
CA GLU A 54 10.42 11.19 -8.02
C GLU A 54 11.52 10.37 -8.72
N ILE A 55 12.50 9.87 -7.97
CA ILE A 55 13.59 9.03 -8.49
C ILE A 55 13.10 7.59 -8.63
N ASP A 56 12.95 7.11 -9.86
CA ASP A 56 12.53 5.75 -10.16
C ASP A 56 13.60 4.71 -9.78
N SER A 57 14.86 4.95 -10.13
CA SER A 57 15.98 4.06 -9.80
C SER A 57 17.27 4.82 -9.52
N VAL A 58 18.17 4.18 -8.77
CA VAL A 58 19.45 4.74 -8.33
C VAL A 58 20.59 3.78 -8.68
N SER A 59 21.57 4.26 -9.44
CA SER A 59 22.71 3.47 -9.89
C SER A 59 24.03 4.15 -9.51
N PRO A 60 24.62 3.81 -8.35
CA PRO A 60 25.98 4.21 -7.98
C PRO A 60 27.01 3.31 -8.68
N ALA A 61 27.92 3.90 -9.47
CA ALA A 61 29.03 3.19 -10.12
C ALA A 61 30.18 4.16 -10.46
N ASP A 62 31.43 3.74 -10.35
CA ASP A 62 32.61 4.48 -10.86
C ASP A 62 32.66 5.99 -10.51
N HIS A 63 32.41 6.36 -9.25
CA HIS A 63 32.31 7.76 -8.78
C HIS A 63 31.26 8.61 -9.50
N LYS A 64 30.23 7.95 -10.05
CA LYS A 64 29.07 8.50 -10.72
C LYS A 64 27.79 7.90 -10.11
N LEU A 65 26.93 8.76 -9.61
CA LEU A 65 25.60 8.41 -9.13
C LEU A 65 24.58 8.82 -10.19
N SER A 66 23.93 7.85 -10.81
CA SER A 66 22.86 8.09 -11.78
C SER A 66 21.50 7.91 -11.13
N LEU A 67 20.63 8.90 -11.28
CA LEU A 67 19.26 8.92 -10.76
C LEU A 67 18.32 8.98 -11.96
N ALA A 68 17.57 7.91 -12.21
CA ALA A 68 16.53 7.92 -13.23
C ALA A 68 15.24 8.45 -12.60
N MET A 69 14.54 9.34 -13.29
CA MET A 69 13.32 9.97 -12.81
C MET A 69 12.08 9.26 -13.35
N LEU A 70 10.96 9.33 -12.63
CA LEU A 70 9.68 8.74 -13.05
C LEU A 70 9.12 9.33 -14.36
N ASP A 71 9.60 10.48 -14.82
CA ASP A 71 9.22 11.09 -16.10
C ASP A 71 10.14 10.70 -17.27
N GLY A 72 11.09 9.78 -17.01
CA GLY A 72 12.09 9.32 -17.96
C GLY A 72 13.34 10.18 -18.04
N SER A 73 13.36 11.38 -17.45
CA SER A 73 14.58 12.19 -17.36
C SER A 73 15.61 11.53 -16.45
N SER A 74 16.86 12.01 -16.47
CA SER A 74 17.90 11.51 -15.56
C SER A 74 18.80 12.61 -15.05
N LEU A 75 19.27 12.42 -13.83
CA LEU A 75 20.23 13.28 -13.17
C LEU A 75 21.47 12.46 -12.82
N VAL A 76 22.63 12.94 -13.24
CA VAL A 76 23.93 12.34 -12.95
C VAL A 76 24.68 13.26 -12.01
N LEU A 77 25.20 12.69 -10.92
CA LEU A 77 26.08 13.36 -9.95
C LEU A 77 27.46 12.68 -9.97
N GLN A 78 28.54 13.46 -10.15
CA GLN A 78 29.89 12.92 -10.27
C GLN A 78 30.96 13.89 -9.76
N ARG A 79 32.20 13.40 -9.65
CA ARG A 79 33.39 14.20 -9.26
C ARG A 79 33.28 14.89 -7.89
N PHE A 80 32.62 14.24 -6.93
CA PHE A 80 32.56 14.70 -5.53
C PHE A 80 33.84 14.37 -4.74
N GLY A 81 34.81 13.70 -5.34
CA GLY A 81 36.07 13.32 -4.68
C GLY A 81 35.85 12.35 -3.53
N ARG A 82 36.55 12.56 -2.40
CA ARG A 82 36.48 11.67 -1.23
C ARG A 82 35.06 11.55 -0.63
N PRO A 83 34.24 12.61 -0.56
CA PRO A 83 32.85 12.52 -0.12
C PRO A 83 31.89 11.65 -0.96
N TYR A 84 32.29 11.17 -2.14
CA TYR A 84 31.38 10.48 -3.07
C TYR A 84 30.65 9.28 -2.43
N ASP A 85 31.39 8.40 -1.75
CA ASP A 85 30.80 7.16 -1.21
C ASP A 85 29.76 7.44 -0.12
N ASP A 86 30.03 8.43 0.73
CA ASP A 86 29.10 8.84 1.79
C ASP A 86 27.89 9.58 1.22
N LEU A 87 28.07 10.42 0.19
CA LEU A 87 26.96 11.05 -0.54
C LEU A 87 26.05 9.99 -1.18
N ALA A 88 26.62 9.04 -1.91
CA ALA A 88 25.87 7.98 -2.59
C ALA A 88 25.08 7.13 -1.57
N ARG A 89 25.73 6.70 -0.48
CA ARG A 89 25.09 5.96 0.61
C ARG A 89 23.94 6.75 1.24
N SER A 90 24.14 8.05 1.48
CA SER A 90 23.14 8.91 2.10
C SER A 90 21.94 9.14 1.19
N ILE A 91 22.16 9.38 -0.10
CA ILE A 91 21.07 9.52 -1.09
C ILE A 91 20.27 8.23 -1.16
N VAL A 92 20.93 7.07 -1.27
CA VAL A 92 20.24 5.75 -1.32
C VAL A 92 19.39 5.53 -0.07
N ALA A 93 19.93 5.80 1.12
CA ALA A 93 19.20 5.64 2.38
C ALA A 93 17.96 6.55 2.45
N ARG A 94 18.12 7.85 2.20
CA ARG A 94 16.99 8.82 2.24
C ARG A 94 15.97 8.55 1.14
N TRP A 95 16.42 8.11 -0.02
CA TRP A 95 15.54 7.70 -1.10
C TRP A 95 14.66 6.51 -0.69
N ARG A 96 15.25 5.47 -0.08
CA ARG A 96 14.49 4.32 0.43
C ARG A 96 13.50 4.71 1.52
N ASP A 97 13.88 5.59 2.44
CA ASP A 97 12.95 6.12 3.45
C ASP A 97 11.80 6.92 2.80
N ARG A 98 12.09 7.69 1.74
CA ARG A 98 11.07 8.38 0.97
C ARG A 98 10.18 7.40 0.18
N LEU A 99 10.71 6.30 -0.33
CA LEU A 99 9.95 5.24 -0.98
C LEU A 99 8.95 4.58 -0.01
N VAL A 100 9.34 4.33 1.23
CA VAL A 100 8.44 3.81 2.28
C VAL A 100 7.22 4.71 2.47
N LYS A 101 7.42 6.03 2.49
CA LYS A 101 6.30 7.00 2.51
C LYS A 101 5.44 6.94 1.25
N CYS A 102 6.06 6.80 0.07
CA CYS A 102 5.34 6.70 -1.21
C CYS A 102 4.62 5.35 -1.40
N LEU A 103 5.06 4.31 -0.70
CA LEU A 103 4.41 3.00 -0.63
C LEU A 103 3.37 2.91 0.50
N LEU A 104 3.19 4.01 1.25
CA LEU A 104 2.22 4.14 2.34
C LEU A 104 2.48 3.19 3.51
N LEU A 105 3.74 2.95 3.81
CA LEU A 105 4.19 2.04 4.87
C LEU A 105 4.75 2.78 6.10
N ALA A 106 4.79 4.11 6.09
CA ALA A 106 5.51 4.90 7.08
C ALA A 106 4.88 4.86 8.49
N ASP A 107 3.61 4.51 8.57
CA ASP A 107 2.81 4.33 9.78
C ASP A 107 2.82 2.88 10.31
N LEU A 108 3.52 1.97 9.63
CA LEU A 108 3.63 0.58 10.07
C LEU A 108 4.86 0.38 10.95
N ASP A 109 4.70 -0.42 12.00
CA ASP A 109 5.79 -0.82 12.88
C ASP A 109 6.80 -1.67 12.08
N GLU A 110 7.97 -1.09 11.85
CA GLU A 110 9.11 -1.73 11.19
C GLU A 110 9.85 -2.63 12.20
N GLY A 111 10.02 -3.90 11.86
CA GLY A 111 10.77 -4.87 12.66
C GLY A 111 12.24 -4.91 12.25
N ASP A 112 12.52 -5.57 11.12
CA ASP A 112 13.87 -5.87 10.67
C ASP A 112 14.16 -5.41 9.24
N ARG A 113 15.45 -5.15 8.97
CA ARG A 113 15.97 -4.82 7.63
C ARG A 113 17.02 -5.82 7.18
N TYR A 114 17.03 -6.14 5.89
CA TYR A 114 17.95 -7.09 5.27
C TYR A 114 18.44 -6.55 3.93
N ASP A 115 19.73 -6.74 3.64
CA ASP A 115 20.28 -6.50 2.31
C ASP A 115 20.22 -7.80 1.51
N ALA A 116 19.70 -7.72 0.28
CA ALA A 116 19.61 -8.84 -0.64
C ALA A 116 19.72 -8.34 -2.09
N TRP A 117 19.66 -9.26 -3.03
CA TRP A 117 19.38 -8.97 -4.43
C TRP A 117 17.99 -9.49 -4.75
N ALA A 118 17.13 -8.62 -5.28
CA ALA A 118 15.74 -8.92 -5.54
C ALA A 118 15.44 -8.99 -7.04
N ALA A 119 14.67 -10.00 -7.43
CA ALA A 119 14.01 -10.07 -8.72
C ALA A 119 12.55 -10.47 -8.50
N LEU A 120 11.63 -9.75 -9.12
CA LEU A 120 10.20 -10.04 -9.09
C LEU A 120 9.78 -10.52 -10.47
N ASP A 121 9.08 -11.64 -10.54
CA ASP A 121 8.59 -12.17 -11.82
C ASP A 121 7.75 -11.12 -12.57
N GLY A 122 8.02 -10.98 -13.87
CA GLY A 122 7.46 -9.94 -14.73
C GLY A 122 8.08 -8.55 -14.56
N GLY A 123 9.11 -8.40 -13.72
CA GLY A 123 9.96 -7.22 -13.60
C GLY A 123 11.16 -7.22 -14.58
N PRO A 124 12.08 -6.24 -14.47
CA PRO A 124 13.32 -6.28 -15.24
C PRO A 124 14.07 -7.60 -14.98
N ASN A 125 14.55 -8.24 -16.05
CA ASN A 125 15.09 -9.61 -16.03
C ASN A 125 16.33 -9.80 -15.14
N GLU A 126 16.98 -8.73 -14.66
CA GLU A 126 18.19 -8.83 -13.84
C GLU A 126 17.89 -8.48 -12.37
N PRO A 127 18.23 -9.38 -11.43
CA PRO A 127 18.15 -9.07 -10.01
C PRO A 127 19.02 -7.86 -9.68
N SER A 128 18.53 -6.96 -8.83
CA SER A 128 19.26 -5.77 -8.40
C SER A 128 19.42 -5.73 -6.88
N ALA A 129 20.46 -5.06 -6.40
CA ALA A 129 20.68 -4.88 -4.96
C ALA A 129 19.46 -4.18 -4.33
N ALA A 130 18.95 -4.70 -3.23
CA ALA A 130 17.72 -4.28 -2.61
C ALA A 130 17.83 -4.30 -1.08
N GLU A 131 17.09 -3.40 -0.45
CA GLU A 131 16.80 -3.47 0.97
C GLU A 131 15.40 -4.06 1.15
N VAL A 132 15.32 -5.12 1.93
CA VAL A 132 14.08 -5.79 2.30
C VAL A 132 13.74 -5.36 3.72
N ARG A 133 12.53 -4.85 3.93
CA ARG A 133 12.04 -4.43 5.25
C ARG A 133 10.85 -5.27 5.65
N LEU A 134 10.92 -5.84 6.84
CA LEU A 134 9.83 -6.57 7.45
C LEU A 134 9.10 -5.66 8.43
N TYR A 135 7.80 -5.49 8.22
CA TYR A 135 6.88 -4.80 9.11
C TYR A 135 5.98 -5.83 9.78
N GLU A 136 5.24 -5.41 10.81
CA GLU A 136 4.29 -6.27 11.54
C GLU A 136 3.32 -7.04 10.61
N SER A 137 2.93 -6.43 9.48
CA SER A 137 1.96 -6.99 8.54
C SER A 137 2.40 -6.99 7.09
N ASN A 138 3.57 -6.44 6.75
CA ASN A 138 4.00 -6.25 5.37
C ASN A 138 5.48 -6.62 5.18
N LEU A 139 5.82 -7.05 3.97
CA LEU A 139 7.17 -7.22 3.47
C LEU A 139 7.39 -6.19 2.36
N ALA A 140 8.30 -5.24 2.54
CA ALA A 140 8.66 -4.26 1.52
C ALA A 140 10.00 -4.62 0.87
N VAL A 141 10.10 -4.38 -0.43
CA VAL A 141 11.31 -4.59 -1.23
C VAL A 141 11.66 -3.29 -1.94
N LEU A 142 12.84 -2.75 -1.63
CA LEU A 142 13.33 -1.45 -2.07
C LEU A 142 14.60 -1.63 -2.92
N PRO A 143 14.46 -2.10 -4.18
CA PRO A 143 15.58 -2.35 -5.06
C PRO A 143 16.23 -1.04 -5.54
N LEU A 144 17.51 -1.07 -5.87
CA LEU A 144 18.21 0.03 -6.54
C LEU A 144 17.74 0.20 -7.98
N GLY A 145 17.41 -0.92 -8.65
CA GLY A 145 16.88 -0.94 -10.01
C GLY A 145 15.53 -1.65 -10.09
N GLY A 146 14.59 -1.06 -10.82
CA GLY A 146 13.20 -1.53 -10.91
C GLY A 146 12.28 -0.90 -9.86
N GLY A 147 10.99 -1.20 -9.95
CA GLY A 147 9.97 -0.62 -9.08
C GLY A 147 9.99 -1.22 -7.68
N ALA A 148 10.03 -0.36 -6.65
CA ALA A 148 9.80 -0.75 -5.27
C ALA A 148 8.34 -1.18 -5.04
N PHE A 149 8.12 -2.15 -4.17
CA PHE A 149 6.80 -2.70 -3.87
C PHE A 149 6.74 -3.28 -2.46
N HIS A 150 5.54 -3.66 -2.02
CA HIS A 150 5.34 -4.40 -0.77
C HIS A 150 4.27 -5.48 -0.90
N TRP A 151 4.33 -6.53 -0.11
CA TRP A 151 3.25 -7.51 0.04
C TRP A 151 2.76 -7.50 1.48
N ARG A 152 1.48 -7.79 1.71
CA ARG A 152 1.04 -8.13 3.07
C ARG A 152 1.53 -9.52 3.38
N LEU A 153 1.91 -9.76 4.64
CA LEU A 153 2.30 -11.10 5.09
C LEU A 153 1.13 -12.09 4.97
N ALA A 154 -0.11 -11.62 5.15
CA ALA A 154 -1.32 -12.42 4.92
C ALA A 154 -1.52 -12.85 3.45
N ASP A 155 -0.89 -12.17 2.48
CA ASP A 155 -1.00 -12.50 1.06
C ASP A 155 0.14 -13.41 0.58
N ILE A 156 1.08 -13.80 1.45
CA ILE A 156 2.18 -14.69 1.11
C ILE A 156 1.71 -16.14 1.23
N ASP A 157 1.80 -16.87 0.12
CA ASP A 157 1.36 -18.27 0.02
C ASP A 157 2.44 -19.25 0.49
N SER A 158 3.71 -18.96 0.17
CA SER A 158 4.84 -19.80 0.57
C SER A 158 6.16 -19.04 0.63
N VAL A 159 7.07 -19.57 1.44
CA VAL A 159 8.47 -19.12 1.56
C VAL A 159 9.38 -20.35 1.49
N GLU A 160 10.11 -20.49 0.38
CA GLU A 160 10.93 -21.66 0.10
C GLU A 160 12.39 -21.27 -0.08
N PHE A 161 13.30 -22.03 0.51
CA PHE A 161 14.74 -21.81 0.34
C PHE A 161 15.35 -22.87 -0.57
N ASP A 162 15.84 -22.43 -1.72
CA ASP A 162 16.61 -23.25 -2.64
C ASP A 162 18.08 -23.23 -2.21
N ALA A 163 18.51 -24.29 -1.51
CA ALA A 163 19.88 -24.43 -1.03
C ALA A 163 20.91 -24.57 -2.17
N ALA A 164 20.52 -25.06 -3.34
CA ALA A 164 21.43 -25.24 -4.48
C ALA A 164 21.74 -23.91 -5.16
N ARG A 165 20.75 -23.02 -5.27
CA ARG A 165 20.92 -21.67 -5.83
C ARG A 165 21.23 -20.60 -4.77
N TYR A 166 21.06 -20.93 -3.49
CA TYR A 166 21.12 -19.98 -2.37
C TYR A 166 20.14 -18.82 -2.57
N VAL A 167 18.90 -19.16 -2.92
CA VAL A 167 17.81 -18.23 -3.24
C VAL A 167 16.63 -18.51 -2.33
N LEU A 168 16.10 -17.46 -1.72
CA LEU A 168 14.81 -17.48 -1.04
C LEU A 168 13.73 -17.08 -2.04
N GLU A 169 12.78 -17.98 -2.30
CA GLU A 169 11.60 -17.75 -3.13
C GLU A 169 10.40 -17.46 -2.23
N VAL A 170 9.76 -16.31 -2.46
CA VAL A 170 8.53 -15.91 -1.77
C VAL A 170 7.42 -15.83 -2.80
N ALA A 171 6.34 -16.61 -2.62
CA ALA A 171 5.20 -16.63 -3.53
C ALA A 171 4.01 -15.85 -2.97
N SER A 172 3.34 -15.08 -3.83
CA SER A 172 2.09 -14.39 -3.51
C SER A 172 1.20 -14.32 -4.76
N GLY A 173 0.12 -15.09 -4.75
CA GLY A 173 -0.74 -15.33 -5.89
C GLY A 173 0.02 -15.89 -7.08
N SER A 174 -0.04 -15.19 -8.22
CA SER A 174 0.67 -15.57 -9.44
C SER A 174 2.08 -14.98 -9.55
N ARG A 175 2.59 -14.31 -8.50
CA ARG A 175 3.88 -13.61 -8.53
C ARG A 175 4.87 -14.31 -7.62
N ARG A 176 6.14 -14.27 -8.01
CA ARG A 176 7.26 -14.81 -7.24
C ARG A 176 8.34 -13.76 -7.08
N LEU A 177 8.85 -13.64 -5.86
CA LEU A 177 9.97 -12.80 -5.50
C LEU A 177 11.15 -13.71 -5.19
N LEU A 178 12.24 -13.51 -5.91
CA LEU A 178 13.51 -14.19 -5.69
C LEU A 178 14.45 -13.25 -4.95
N LEU A 179 14.88 -13.68 -3.77
CA LEU A 179 15.87 -12.98 -2.94
C LEU A 179 17.15 -13.81 -2.89
N SER A 180 18.23 -13.25 -3.41
CA SER A 180 19.55 -13.87 -3.45
C SER A 180 20.57 -13.00 -2.73
N LYS A 181 21.78 -13.51 -2.51
CA LYS A 181 22.89 -12.76 -1.89
C LYS A 181 22.59 -12.14 -0.52
N ALA A 182 21.60 -12.65 0.22
CA ALA A 182 21.32 -12.25 1.61
C ALA A 182 22.36 -12.76 2.63
N GLY A 183 23.36 -13.52 2.16
CA GLY A 183 24.45 -14.04 2.98
C GLY A 183 23.95 -14.87 4.15
N ARG A 184 24.55 -14.70 5.33
CA ARG A 184 24.19 -15.43 6.55
C ARG A 184 22.82 -15.07 7.11
N ARG A 185 22.21 -13.97 6.64
CA ARG A 185 20.90 -13.49 7.11
C ARG A 185 19.74 -13.99 6.27
N ALA A 186 19.99 -14.88 5.29
CA ALA A 186 18.93 -15.50 4.49
C ALA A 186 17.96 -16.31 5.37
N ASP A 187 18.49 -17.10 6.31
CA ASP A 187 17.67 -17.87 7.25
C ASP A 187 16.92 -16.97 8.24
N GLU A 188 17.56 -15.90 8.71
CA GLU A 188 16.91 -14.89 9.57
C GLU A 188 15.73 -14.22 8.85
N LEU A 189 15.91 -13.85 7.57
CA LEU A 189 14.84 -13.26 6.77
C LEU A 189 13.69 -14.25 6.55
N ARG A 190 14.01 -15.51 6.21
CA ARG A 190 13.00 -16.57 6.06
C ARG A 190 12.21 -16.77 7.35
N ALA A 191 12.92 -16.90 8.48
CA ALA A 191 12.30 -17.07 9.79
C ALA A 191 11.42 -15.87 10.15
N GLY A 192 11.90 -14.64 9.94
CA GLY A 192 11.13 -13.43 10.21
C GLY A 192 9.83 -13.35 9.41
N ILE A 193 9.85 -13.70 8.13
CA ILE A 193 8.62 -13.73 7.30
C ILE A 193 7.62 -14.77 7.84
N GLU A 194 8.07 -15.98 8.16
CA GLU A 194 7.19 -17.05 8.67
C GLU A 194 6.65 -16.73 10.07
N GLU A 195 7.49 -16.22 10.97
CA GLU A 195 7.08 -15.79 12.31
C GLU A 195 6.05 -14.66 12.24
N GLY A 196 6.27 -13.66 11.38
CA GLY A 196 5.32 -12.58 11.15
C GLY A 196 3.98 -13.08 10.60
N ARG A 197 4.01 -14.02 9.65
CA ARG A 197 2.79 -14.64 9.08
C ARG A 197 2.01 -15.42 10.15
N LEU A 198 2.69 -16.25 10.94
CA LEU A 198 2.07 -17.01 12.04
C LEU A 198 1.50 -16.10 13.13
N ALA A 199 2.21 -15.03 13.48
CA ALA A 199 1.72 -14.03 14.44
C ALA A 199 0.45 -13.34 13.93
N LEU A 200 0.39 -13.02 12.64
CA LEU A 200 -0.77 -12.41 11.99
C LEU A 200 -1.98 -13.35 11.98
N GLU A 201 -1.75 -14.64 11.69
CA GLU A 201 -2.79 -15.68 11.74
C GLU A 201 -3.34 -15.86 13.15
N ALA A 202 -2.47 -15.89 14.17
CA ALA A 202 -2.87 -16.00 15.57
C ALA A 202 -3.72 -14.80 16.02
N LYS A 203 -3.31 -13.58 15.66
CA LYS A 203 -4.08 -12.35 15.95
C LYS A 203 -5.43 -12.35 15.23
N SER A 204 -5.45 -12.75 13.96
CA SER A 204 -6.68 -12.89 13.15
C SER A 204 -7.67 -13.87 13.79
N ALA A 205 -7.19 -15.05 14.19
CA ALA A 205 -8.02 -16.05 14.86
C ALA A 205 -8.60 -15.53 16.19
N ALA A 206 -7.80 -14.83 16.99
CA ALA A 206 -8.25 -14.25 18.25
C ALA A 206 -9.30 -13.13 18.04
N ALA A 207 -9.14 -12.29 17.01
CA ALA A 207 -10.13 -11.26 16.67
C ALA A 207 -11.45 -11.88 16.19
N LEU A 208 -11.37 -12.92 15.34
CA LEU A 208 -12.55 -13.63 14.85
C LEU A 208 -13.29 -14.39 15.95
N ASP A 209 -12.57 -14.95 16.94
CA ASP A 209 -13.18 -15.59 18.11
C ASP A 209 -14.01 -14.61 18.93
N ARG A 210 -13.49 -13.40 19.16
CA ARG A 210 -14.23 -12.32 19.83
C ARG A 210 -15.48 -11.90 19.05
N CYS A 211 -15.39 -11.83 17.72
CA CYS A 211 -16.51 -11.47 16.86
C CYS A 211 -17.58 -12.57 16.76
N PHE A 212 -17.16 -13.83 16.84
CA PHE A 212 -18.02 -14.99 16.59
C PHE A 212 -17.86 -16.07 17.67
N PRO A 213 -18.16 -15.75 18.96
CA PRO A 213 -17.91 -16.64 20.10
C PRO A 213 -18.79 -17.91 20.10
N PHE A 214 -19.75 -17.99 19.16
CA PHE A 214 -20.61 -19.16 18.97
C PHE A 214 -19.94 -20.28 18.16
N LEU A 215 -18.74 -20.05 17.62
CA LEU A 215 -17.98 -21.03 16.87
C LEU A 215 -17.17 -21.93 17.82
N GLY A 216 -17.22 -23.24 17.60
CA GLY A 216 -16.25 -24.15 18.22
C GLY A 216 -14.89 -24.08 17.52
N ALA A 217 -13.83 -24.54 18.20
CA ALA A 217 -12.44 -24.45 17.73
C ALA A 217 -12.21 -24.91 16.28
N ALA A 218 -12.82 -26.02 15.85
CA ALA A 218 -12.66 -26.52 14.48
C ALA A 218 -13.27 -25.59 13.42
N ARG A 219 -14.40 -24.94 13.72
CA ARG A 219 -15.04 -23.98 12.79
C ARG A 219 -14.31 -22.64 12.80
N LEU A 220 -13.84 -22.20 13.97
CA LEU A 220 -13.00 -21.01 14.09
C LEU A 220 -11.70 -21.16 13.30
N ALA A 221 -11.01 -22.30 13.41
CA ALA A 221 -9.78 -22.57 12.65
C ALA A 221 -10.04 -22.55 11.13
N ARG A 222 -11.17 -23.13 10.67
CA ARG A 222 -11.59 -23.02 9.27
C ARG A 222 -11.86 -21.57 8.89
N LEU A 223 -12.57 -20.80 9.72
CA LEU A 223 -12.87 -19.39 9.45
C LEU A 223 -11.59 -18.56 9.33
N ALA A 224 -10.65 -18.68 10.27
CA ALA A 224 -9.38 -17.97 10.26
C ALA A 224 -8.51 -18.32 9.04
N ALA A 225 -8.59 -19.55 8.54
CA ALA A 225 -7.87 -19.95 7.33
C ALA A 225 -8.43 -19.30 6.04
N VAL A 226 -9.73 -18.98 5.99
CA VAL A 226 -10.33 -18.34 4.80
C VAL A 226 -10.38 -16.81 4.93
N MET A 227 -10.75 -16.31 6.10
CA MET A 227 -10.75 -14.90 6.46
C MET A 227 -9.40 -14.57 7.10
N GLN A 228 -8.37 -14.46 6.27
CA GLN A 228 -7.10 -13.84 6.68
C GLN A 228 -7.26 -12.32 6.68
N GLU A 229 -6.38 -11.64 7.42
CA GLU A 229 -6.48 -10.20 7.58
C GLU A 229 -6.52 -9.46 6.23
N GLY A 230 -7.68 -8.87 6.00
CA GLY A 230 -8.02 -8.03 4.89
C GLY A 230 -8.15 -8.75 3.56
N ARG A 231 -8.38 -10.05 3.60
CA ARG A 231 -8.75 -10.86 2.45
C ARG A 231 -10.27 -10.84 2.25
N LEU A 232 -10.73 -10.55 1.04
CA LEU A 232 -12.16 -10.60 0.69
C LEU A 232 -12.61 -12.05 0.49
N VAL A 233 -13.61 -12.43 1.27
CA VAL A 233 -14.22 -13.76 1.24
C VAL A 233 -15.68 -13.65 0.80
N PRO A 234 -16.15 -14.46 -0.17
CA PRO A 234 -17.56 -14.51 -0.52
C PRO A 234 -18.39 -14.92 0.70
N LEU A 235 -19.50 -14.23 0.95
CA LEU A 235 -20.39 -14.53 2.08
C LEU A 235 -20.88 -15.99 2.06
N ALA A 236 -21.16 -16.52 0.87
CA ALA A 236 -21.56 -17.92 0.68
C ALA A 236 -20.49 -18.94 1.14
N ALA A 237 -19.20 -18.57 1.14
CA ALA A 237 -18.14 -19.43 1.68
C ALA A 237 -18.18 -19.49 3.21
N LEU A 238 -18.62 -18.41 3.88
CA LEU A 238 -18.78 -18.40 5.33
C LEU A 238 -19.94 -19.28 5.78
N ASP A 239 -21.04 -19.29 5.03
CA ASP A 239 -22.21 -20.14 5.31
C ASP A 239 -21.89 -21.64 5.24
N GLN A 240 -20.88 -22.03 4.45
CA GLN A 240 -20.37 -23.40 4.38
C GLN A 240 -19.52 -23.81 5.61
N ILE A 241 -19.08 -22.84 6.42
CA ILE A 241 -18.37 -23.07 7.67
C ILE A 241 -19.38 -23.21 8.83
N ASP A 242 -20.28 -22.23 8.96
CA ASP A 242 -21.41 -22.25 9.90
C ASP A 242 -22.53 -21.33 9.35
N ARG A 243 -23.77 -21.83 9.26
CA ARG A 243 -24.91 -21.10 8.68
C ARG A 243 -25.25 -19.80 9.42
N ARG A 244 -24.78 -19.61 10.66
CA ARG A 244 -25.00 -18.38 11.43
C ARG A 244 -24.09 -17.24 10.98
N LEU A 245 -22.96 -17.54 10.32
CA LEU A 245 -21.98 -16.53 9.93
C LEU A 245 -22.55 -15.51 8.95
N GLY A 246 -23.32 -15.94 7.93
CA GLY A 246 -23.88 -15.04 6.93
C GLY A 246 -24.81 -13.95 7.49
N SER A 247 -25.42 -14.18 8.66
CA SER A 247 -26.14 -13.13 9.41
C SER A 247 -25.25 -12.41 10.42
N ALA A 248 -24.35 -13.14 11.10
CA ALA A 248 -23.56 -12.60 12.21
C ALA A 248 -22.58 -11.50 11.78
N VAL A 249 -22.00 -11.60 10.57
CA VAL A 249 -21.06 -10.59 10.06
C VAL A 249 -21.68 -9.20 9.90
N PHE A 250 -23.00 -9.12 9.72
CA PHE A 250 -23.74 -7.85 9.63
C PHE A 250 -24.28 -7.35 10.99
N GLY A 251 -24.05 -8.12 12.05
CA GLY A 251 -24.54 -7.83 13.39
C GLY A 251 -23.56 -6.99 14.19
N GLN A 252 -22.90 -7.63 15.16
CA GLN A 252 -21.98 -6.96 16.08
C GLN A 252 -20.80 -6.24 15.40
N PRO A 253 -20.20 -6.76 14.32
CA PRO A 253 -19.04 -6.07 13.71
C PRO A 253 -19.37 -4.79 12.93
N VAL A 254 -20.66 -4.44 12.80
CA VAL A 254 -21.12 -3.28 12.05
C VAL A 254 -21.62 -2.21 13.00
N ASP A 255 -21.02 -1.01 12.90
CA ASP A 255 -21.47 0.20 13.61
C ASP A 255 -22.99 0.35 13.46
N PRO A 256 -23.74 0.51 14.57
CA PRO A 256 -25.19 0.66 14.53
C PRO A 256 -25.70 1.71 13.54
N ASN A 257 -24.97 2.81 13.34
CA ASN A 257 -25.33 3.90 12.43
C ASN A 257 -25.18 3.50 10.95
N LEU A 258 -24.34 2.52 10.64
CA LEU A 258 -24.08 2.04 9.28
C LEU A 258 -25.00 0.87 8.89
N ARG A 259 -25.64 0.21 9.86
CA ARG A 259 -26.55 -0.94 9.61
C ARG A 259 -27.65 -0.65 8.57
N PRO A 260 -28.32 0.53 8.56
CA PRO A 260 -29.33 0.82 7.54
C PRO A 260 -28.76 0.82 6.12
N TYR A 261 -27.58 1.42 5.92
CA TYR A 261 -26.89 1.49 4.63
C TYR A 261 -26.43 0.11 4.16
N VAL A 262 -25.81 -0.64 5.07
CA VAL A 262 -25.37 -2.02 4.84
C VAL A 262 -26.55 -2.93 4.48
N ALA A 263 -27.69 -2.77 5.15
CA ALA A 263 -28.91 -3.54 4.87
C ALA A 263 -29.47 -3.23 3.47
N GLU A 264 -29.51 -1.94 3.09
CA GLU A 264 -29.95 -1.52 1.76
C GLU A 264 -29.02 -2.06 0.66
N LEU A 265 -27.70 -1.88 0.82
CA LEU A 265 -26.71 -2.42 -0.11
C LEU A 265 -26.80 -3.94 -0.24
N ARG A 266 -27.03 -4.64 0.88
CA ARG A 266 -27.24 -6.09 0.89
C ARG A 266 -28.47 -6.48 0.08
N SER A 267 -29.61 -5.81 0.28
CA SER A 267 -30.86 -6.10 -0.46
C SER A 267 -30.66 -5.96 -1.97
N ARG A 268 -29.91 -4.92 -2.40
CA ARG A 268 -29.59 -4.71 -3.81
C ARG A 268 -28.59 -5.71 -4.39
N ALA A 269 -27.78 -6.35 -3.53
CA ALA A 269 -26.74 -7.29 -3.92
C ALA A 269 -27.16 -8.77 -3.87
N GLU A 270 -28.36 -9.09 -3.36
CA GLU A 270 -28.81 -10.46 -3.08
C GLU A 270 -28.63 -11.44 -4.25
N THR A 271 -28.75 -10.97 -5.49
CA THR A 271 -28.66 -11.80 -6.69
C THR A 271 -27.24 -11.96 -7.26
N ARG A 272 -26.29 -11.11 -6.85
CA ARG A 272 -24.94 -11.05 -7.46
C ARG A 272 -23.79 -11.32 -6.50
N GLY A 273 -24.06 -11.26 -5.20
CA GLY A 273 -23.15 -11.70 -4.16
C GLY A 273 -22.58 -10.57 -3.32
N VAL A 274 -22.14 -10.96 -2.12
CA VAL A 274 -21.50 -10.08 -1.14
C VAL A 274 -20.19 -10.70 -0.73
N TYR A 275 -19.17 -9.88 -0.58
CA TYR A 275 -17.88 -10.24 -0.05
C TYR A 275 -17.64 -9.47 1.25
N VAL A 276 -16.95 -10.10 2.18
CA VAL A 276 -16.62 -9.53 3.48
C VAL A 276 -15.15 -9.77 3.79
N ALA A 277 -14.55 -8.80 4.47
CA ALA A 277 -13.20 -8.89 5.01
C ALA A 277 -13.14 -8.13 6.32
N PHE A 278 -12.04 -8.30 7.05
CA PHE A 278 -11.75 -7.53 8.25
C PHE A 278 -10.26 -7.19 8.34
N SER A 279 -9.90 -6.17 9.12
CA SER A 279 -8.51 -5.81 9.47
C SER A 279 -8.48 -5.48 10.94
N MET A 280 -7.31 -5.60 11.56
CA MET A 280 -7.12 -5.04 12.88
C MET A 280 -6.94 -3.52 12.76
N ILE A 281 -7.61 -2.78 13.64
CA ILE A 281 -7.41 -1.33 13.76
C ILE A 281 -6.06 -1.13 14.43
N ARG A 282 -5.16 -0.42 13.76
CA ARG A 282 -3.88 -0.03 14.35
C ARG A 282 -4.13 1.22 15.18
N PRO A 283 -3.70 1.27 16.46
CA PRO A 283 -3.83 2.48 17.25
C PRO A 283 -3.05 3.60 16.53
N ASP A 284 -3.72 4.72 16.26
CA ASP A 284 -3.15 5.87 15.56
C ASP A 284 -1.86 6.33 16.24
N ARG A 285 -0.71 5.92 15.69
CA ARG A 285 0.59 6.49 16.01
C ARG A 285 0.83 7.59 15.00
N GLU A 286 0.57 8.83 15.43
CA GLU A 286 0.72 10.05 14.63
C GLU A 286 0.25 9.84 13.19
N ALA A 287 -1.08 9.75 13.02
CA ALA A 287 -1.68 9.80 11.71
C ALA A 287 -0.99 10.94 10.93
N VAL A 288 -0.32 10.58 9.84
CA VAL A 288 -0.33 11.47 8.67
C VAL A 288 -1.81 11.62 8.39
N GLU A 289 -2.41 12.66 8.96
CA GLU A 289 -3.84 12.93 8.93
C GLU A 289 -4.26 12.64 7.49
N ASP A 290 -5.03 11.56 7.30
CA ASP A 290 -5.90 11.55 6.13
C ASP A 290 -6.67 12.85 6.30
N PRO A 291 -6.63 13.75 5.29
CA PRO A 291 -7.32 15.01 5.41
C PRO A 291 -8.76 14.66 5.78
N PRO A 292 -9.40 15.44 6.65
CA PRO A 292 -10.79 15.17 6.95
C PRO A 292 -11.52 15.01 5.62
N ASP A 293 -12.46 14.06 5.55
CA ASP A 293 -13.27 13.80 4.35
C ASP A 293 -14.00 15.07 3.83
N THR A 294 -13.91 16.16 4.62
CA THR A 294 -14.31 17.53 4.35
C THR A 294 -13.35 18.20 3.35
N ILE A 295 -13.69 18.11 2.08
CA ILE A 295 -13.42 19.21 1.16
C ILE A 295 -14.11 20.44 1.76
N ALA A 296 -13.39 21.57 1.88
CA ALA A 296 -13.88 22.79 2.50
C ALA A 296 -15.32 23.13 2.04
N GLY A 297 -16.30 22.91 2.93
CA GLY A 297 -17.73 23.11 2.65
C GLY A 297 -18.66 22.08 3.29
N GLU A 298 -18.20 20.87 3.61
CA GLU A 298 -19.03 19.83 4.22
C GLU A 298 -18.64 19.66 5.69
N GLY A 299 -19.34 20.35 6.60
CA GLY A 299 -19.07 20.27 8.03
C GLY A 299 -19.48 18.93 8.63
N TYR A 300 -18.54 18.02 8.83
CA TYR A 300 -18.69 16.92 9.79
C TYR A 300 -17.97 17.31 11.07
N SER A 301 -18.73 17.49 12.15
CA SER A 301 -18.17 17.44 13.49
C SER A 301 -17.83 15.99 13.81
N ASP A 302 -16.62 15.73 14.31
CA ASP A 302 -16.28 14.54 15.13
C ASP A 302 -17.07 14.56 16.46
N GLY A 303 -18.39 14.68 16.34
CA GLY A 303 -19.33 14.65 17.44
C GLY A 303 -19.60 13.20 17.78
N ASP A 304 -18.96 12.74 18.86
CA ASP A 304 -19.32 11.55 19.64
C ASP A 304 -18.80 10.19 19.14
N ALA A 305 -17.51 10.12 18.75
CA ALA A 305 -16.82 8.86 18.46
C ALA A 305 -16.47 8.02 19.73
N GLY A 306 -17.07 8.28 20.89
CA GLY A 306 -16.57 7.76 22.17
C GLY A 306 -17.57 6.96 23.03
N ALA A 307 -18.85 7.28 22.98
CA ALA A 307 -19.81 6.85 24.00
C ALA A 307 -20.72 5.71 23.52
N GLY A 308 -20.16 4.54 23.18
CA GLY A 308 -20.98 3.36 22.87
C GLY A 308 -20.29 2.21 22.13
N ALA A 309 -19.07 2.44 21.66
CA ALA A 309 -18.26 1.43 20.97
C ALA A 309 -17.93 0.23 21.87
N THR A 310 -18.23 -0.98 21.41
CA THR A 310 -17.72 -2.22 22.01
C THR A 310 -16.21 -2.35 21.77
N ASP A 311 -15.51 -3.12 22.61
CA ASP A 311 -14.06 -3.36 22.45
C ASP A 311 -13.72 -3.96 21.07
N ILE A 312 -14.64 -4.74 20.49
CA ILE A 312 -14.51 -5.29 19.14
C ILE A 312 -14.49 -4.18 18.08
N GLU A 313 -15.38 -3.19 18.20
CA GLU A 313 -15.46 -2.04 17.27
C GLU A 313 -14.24 -1.10 17.37
N ARG A 314 -13.47 -1.19 18.47
CA ARG A 314 -12.24 -0.42 18.67
C ARG A 314 -10.99 -1.13 18.14
N GLU A 315 -11.03 -2.46 18.04
CA GLU A 315 -9.87 -3.28 17.67
C GLU A 315 -9.95 -3.88 16.27
N THR A 316 -11.14 -4.02 15.70
CA THR A 316 -11.36 -4.70 14.41
C THR A 316 -12.28 -3.89 13.51
N LEU A 317 -11.85 -3.72 12.27
CA LEU A 317 -12.61 -3.09 11.21
C LEU A 317 -13.12 -4.16 10.24
N PHE A 318 -14.43 -4.19 9.97
CA PHE A 318 -15.00 -4.97 8.87
C PHE A 318 -15.27 -4.07 7.67
N TRP A 319 -15.26 -4.67 6.48
CA TRP A 319 -15.80 -4.02 5.29
C TRP A 319 -16.40 -5.04 4.36
N PHE A 320 -17.25 -4.52 3.48
CA PHE A 320 -18.03 -5.30 2.55
C PHE A 320 -17.78 -4.81 1.13
N VAL A 321 -17.87 -5.73 0.18
CA VAL A 321 -18.05 -5.42 -1.23
C VAL A 321 -19.37 -6.03 -1.68
N PHE A 322 -20.31 -5.16 -2.04
CA PHE A 322 -21.61 -5.53 -2.58
C PHE A 322 -21.56 -5.45 -4.09
N VAL A 323 -21.90 -6.55 -4.77
CA VAL A 323 -22.00 -6.56 -6.23
C VAL A 323 -23.40 -6.08 -6.60
N LEU A 324 -23.47 -4.91 -7.22
CA LEU A 324 -24.72 -4.25 -7.59
C LEU A 324 -24.98 -4.37 -9.09
N GLU A 325 -26.26 -4.34 -9.45
CA GLU A 325 -26.65 -4.09 -10.84
C GLU A 325 -26.29 -2.66 -11.23
N CYS A 326 -25.71 -2.49 -12.42
CA CYS A 326 -25.40 -1.17 -12.96
C CYS A 326 -26.18 -0.95 -14.26
N ARG A 327 -26.80 0.21 -14.37
CA ARG A 327 -27.55 0.65 -15.56
C ARG A 327 -26.78 1.68 -16.40
N LEU A 328 -25.55 2.01 -16.00
CA LEU A 328 -24.71 2.92 -16.76
C LEU A 328 -24.20 2.20 -18.02
N GLU A 329 -24.25 2.90 -19.15
CA GLU A 329 -23.77 2.37 -20.42
C GLU A 329 -22.29 1.98 -20.31
N GLY A 330 -21.93 0.83 -20.87
CA GLY A 330 -20.56 0.32 -20.83
C GLY A 330 -20.14 -0.34 -19.52
N LEU A 331 -21.02 -0.48 -18.52
CA LEU A 331 -20.73 -1.22 -17.27
C LEU A 331 -21.65 -2.44 -17.09
N GLN A 332 -21.08 -3.56 -16.65
CA GLN A 332 -21.81 -4.80 -16.35
C GLN A 332 -22.34 -4.80 -14.91
N ALA A 333 -21.59 -4.23 -13.99
CA ALA A 333 -21.89 -4.18 -12.57
C ALA A 333 -21.22 -2.96 -11.92
N ALA A 334 -21.68 -2.62 -10.72
CA ALA A 334 -21.00 -1.71 -9.82
C ALA A 334 -20.62 -2.48 -8.55
N LEU A 335 -19.46 -2.20 -7.98
CA LEU A 335 -18.99 -2.75 -6.73
C LEU A 335 -19.05 -1.64 -5.70
N ALA A 336 -19.92 -1.79 -4.70
CA ALA A 336 -20.00 -0.88 -3.56
C ALA A 336 -19.13 -1.40 -2.44
N TRP A 337 -18.05 -0.68 -2.14
CA TRP A 337 -17.17 -0.94 -1.03
C TRP A 337 -17.58 -0.09 0.17
N GLU A 338 -17.88 -0.76 1.28
CA GLU A 338 -18.46 -0.17 2.49
C GLU A 338 -17.62 -0.55 3.71
N SER A 339 -16.97 0.43 4.33
CA SER A 339 -16.19 0.27 5.56
C SER A 339 -17.07 0.47 6.78
N THR A 340 -17.02 -0.42 7.77
CA THR A 340 -17.84 -0.31 8.99
C THR A 340 -17.18 0.46 10.13
N SER A 341 -16.13 1.24 9.80
CA SER A 341 -15.37 2.06 10.76
C SER A 341 -16.19 3.23 11.29
N GLN A 342 -15.88 3.66 12.51
CA GLN A 342 -16.52 4.80 13.18
C GLN A 342 -16.27 6.15 12.48
N GLY A 343 -15.21 6.25 11.66
CA GLY A 343 -14.82 7.46 10.91
C GLY A 343 -14.93 7.33 9.39
N GLY A 344 -15.18 8.47 8.70
CA GLY A 344 -15.23 8.58 7.24
C GLY A 344 -16.35 7.76 6.60
N ARG A 345 -17.59 8.12 6.94
CA ARG A 345 -18.83 7.41 6.58
C ARG A 345 -19.20 7.62 5.12
N ALA A 346 -18.63 6.80 4.23
CA ALA A 346 -18.98 6.82 2.83
C ALA A 346 -18.91 5.43 2.20
N THR A 347 -19.83 5.19 1.26
CA THR A 347 -19.80 4.04 0.35
C THR A 347 -19.04 4.43 -0.91
N TYR A 348 -18.05 3.66 -1.31
CA TYR A 348 -17.24 3.91 -2.50
C TYR A 348 -17.67 2.99 -3.63
N LEU A 349 -17.94 3.57 -4.80
CA LEU A 349 -18.46 2.83 -5.95
C LEU A 349 -17.38 2.64 -7.00
N PHE A 350 -17.28 1.41 -7.52
CA PHE A 350 -16.35 1.05 -8.58
C PHE A 350 -17.07 0.36 -9.74
N GLY A 351 -16.74 0.70 -10.97
CA GLY A 351 -17.33 0.14 -12.18
C GLY A 351 -16.65 -1.14 -12.62
N VAL A 352 -17.45 -2.09 -13.11
CA VAL A 352 -16.97 -3.28 -13.82
C VAL A 352 -17.30 -3.12 -15.31
N PRO A 353 -16.31 -2.89 -16.19
CA PRO A 353 -16.57 -2.64 -17.62
C PRO A 353 -17.29 -3.80 -18.32
N SER A 354 -18.26 -3.47 -19.18
CA SER A 354 -18.91 -4.40 -20.10
C SER A 354 -17.96 -4.83 -21.23
N GLY A 355 -18.04 -6.10 -21.66
CA GLY A 355 -17.34 -6.58 -22.86
C GLY A 355 -15.89 -7.03 -22.65
N ARG A 356 -15.36 -6.94 -21.43
CA ARG A 356 -14.22 -7.77 -21.03
C ARG A 356 -14.75 -9.09 -20.51
N GLU A 357 -14.11 -10.21 -20.82
CA GLU A 357 -14.38 -11.50 -20.17
C GLU A 357 -14.06 -11.49 -18.67
N THR A 358 -13.75 -10.34 -18.06
CA THR A 358 -13.39 -10.21 -16.65
C THR A 358 -14.56 -10.63 -15.78
N PRO A 359 -14.51 -11.81 -15.14
CA PRO A 359 -15.56 -12.23 -14.22
C PRO A 359 -15.64 -11.23 -13.06
N VAL A 360 -16.84 -11.02 -12.50
CA VAL A 360 -17.03 -10.11 -11.34
C VAL A 360 -16.03 -10.40 -10.21
N GLY A 361 -15.72 -11.68 -9.97
CA GLY A 361 -14.72 -12.07 -8.98
C GLY A 361 -13.32 -11.51 -9.24
N ASP A 362 -12.93 -11.30 -10.49
CA ASP A 362 -11.63 -10.73 -10.87
C ASP A 362 -11.60 -9.22 -10.64
N ALA A 363 -12.73 -8.54 -10.86
CA ALA A 363 -12.90 -7.13 -10.51
C ALA A 363 -12.83 -6.93 -8.99
N VAL A 364 -13.51 -7.79 -8.21
CA VAL A 364 -13.41 -7.79 -6.73
C VAL A 364 -11.96 -7.98 -6.27
N ARG A 365 -11.23 -8.96 -6.84
CA ARG A 365 -9.80 -9.16 -6.52
C ARG A 365 -8.93 -7.98 -6.95
N THR A 366 -9.30 -7.27 -8.00
CA THR A 366 -8.58 -6.07 -8.44
C THR A 366 -8.75 -4.93 -7.43
N ILE A 367 -9.96 -4.71 -6.94
CA ILE A 367 -10.24 -3.76 -5.86
C ILE A 367 -9.50 -4.15 -4.58
N GLU A 368 -9.59 -5.42 -4.19
CA GLU A 368 -8.89 -5.97 -3.03
C GLU A 368 -7.39 -5.67 -3.06
N ARG A 369 -6.74 -5.99 -4.19
CA ARG A 369 -5.31 -5.73 -4.38
C ARG A 369 -5.01 -4.24 -4.31
N GLY A 370 -5.75 -3.41 -5.03
CA GLY A 370 -5.55 -1.96 -5.04
C GLY A 370 -5.65 -1.35 -3.64
N LEU A 371 -6.73 -1.65 -2.91
CA LEU A 371 -6.93 -1.19 -1.54
C LEU A 371 -5.86 -1.71 -0.58
N SER A 372 -5.45 -2.97 -0.74
CA SER A 372 -4.38 -3.56 0.08
C SER A 372 -3.03 -2.88 -0.17
N ARG A 373 -2.72 -2.46 -1.40
CA ARG A 373 -1.49 -1.68 -1.68
C ARG A 373 -1.50 -0.30 -1.04
N LEU A 374 -2.69 0.26 -0.84
CA LEU A 374 -2.87 1.56 -0.18
C LEU A 374 -2.91 1.46 1.33
N ASN A 375 -2.76 0.26 1.91
CA ASN A 375 -3.09 -0.01 3.31
C ASN A 375 -4.46 0.57 3.68
N ARG A 376 -5.41 0.47 2.72
CA ARG A 376 -6.80 0.94 2.79
C ARG A 376 -6.98 2.45 2.91
N ARG A 377 -5.92 3.25 2.71
CA ARG A 377 -6.05 4.71 2.55
C ARG A 377 -6.89 5.01 1.31
N ARG A 378 -7.89 5.88 1.48
CA ARG A 378 -8.93 6.14 0.47
C ARG A 378 -8.61 7.37 -0.37
N GLY A 379 -7.93 8.36 0.23
CA GLY A 379 -7.54 9.62 -0.41
C GLY A 379 -6.94 9.47 -1.82
N PRO A 380 -5.96 8.57 -2.05
CA PRO A 380 -5.37 8.36 -3.38
C PRO A 380 -6.39 7.97 -4.47
N VAL A 381 -7.52 7.39 -4.08
CA VAL A 381 -8.55 6.90 -5.00
C VAL A 381 -9.52 8.02 -5.38
N TYR A 382 -10.05 8.77 -4.40
CA TYR A 382 -11.15 9.72 -4.66
C TYR A 382 -10.72 11.19 -4.82
N LEU A 383 -9.53 11.60 -4.34
CA LEU A 383 -9.10 13.00 -4.46
C LEU A 383 -8.89 13.38 -5.93
N ALA A 384 -9.37 14.52 -6.38
CA ALA A 384 -9.15 14.98 -7.76
C ALA A 384 -7.65 15.21 -8.06
N ASP A 385 -7.23 15.03 -9.32
CA ASP A 385 -5.82 15.23 -9.73
C ASP A 385 -5.33 16.64 -9.38
N ALA A 386 -6.15 17.66 -9.58
CA ALA A 386 -5.81 19.04 -9.20
C ALA A 386 -5.50 19.21 -7.70
N VAL A 387 -6.13 18.42 -6.82
CA VAL A 387 -5.86 18.43 -5.38
C VAL A 387 -4.56 17.68 -5.07
N LEU A 388 -4.36 16.52 -5.70
CA LEU A 388 -3.14 15.71 -5.57
C LEU A 388 -1.89 16.45 -6.06
N ASP A 389 -2.04 17.26 -7.11
CA ASP A 389 -0.96 18.06 -7.71
C ASP A 389 -0.76 19.40 -6.99
N GLY A 390 -1.83 20.02 -6.50
CA GLY A 390 -1.82 21.37 -5.94
C GLY A 390 -1.43 21.46 -4.45
N ASP A 391 -1.60 20.38 -3.68
CA ASP A 391 -1.34 20.38 -2.23
C ASP A 391 -0.13 19.49 -1.87
N ALA A 392 0.90 20.10 -1.28
CA ALA A 392 2.12 19.42 -0.87
C ALA A 392 1.86 18.26 0.12
N ARG A 393 0.78 18.31 0.90
CA ARG A 393 0.38 17.23 1.82
C ARG A 393 0.10 15.93 1.08
N PHE A 394 -0.48 15.99 -0.13
CA PHE A 394 -0.82 14.81 -0.93
C PHE A 394 0.26 14.39 -1.91
N ARG A 395 1.44 15.00 -1.85
CA ARG A 395 2.55 14.67 -2.76
C ARG A 395 2.92 13.19 -2.71
N HIS A 396 2.87 12.56 -1.53
CA HIS A 396 3.15 11.14 -1.36
C HIS A 396 2.06 10.26 -2.02
N TYR A 397 0.79 10.67 -2.03
CA TYR A 397 -0.30 10.00 -2.76
C TYR A 397 -0.13 10.11 -4.28
N ARG A 398 0.24 11.28 -4.78
CA ARG A 398 0.58 11.47 -6.20
C ARG A 398 1.73 10.55 -6.63
N LEU A 399 2.76 10.42 -5.79
CA LEU A 399 3.89 9.53 -6.07
C LEU A 399 3.50 8.05 -5.95
N ALA A 400 2.64 7.68 -5.00
CA ALA A 400 2.08 6.33 -4.91
C ALA A 400 1.35 5.93 -6.19
N LEU A 401 0.54 6.82 -6.78
CA LEU A 401 -0.17 6.59 -8.05
C LEU A 401 0.77 6.29 -9.22
N ARG A 402 1.95 6.92 -9.25
CA ARG A 402 2.95 6.66 -10.30
C ARG A 402 3.67 5.33 -10.10
N ARG A 403 3.82 4.89 -8.85
CA ARG A 403 4.62 3.70 -8.47
C ARG A 403 3.83 2.42 -8.35
N VAL A 404 2.54 2.51 -8.05
CA VAL A 404 1.68 1.35 -7.77
C VAL A 404 0.61 1.26 -8.87
N PRO A 405 0.84 0.45 -9.93
CA PRO A 405 -0.10 0.34 -11.04
C PRO A 405 -1.52 -0.04 -10.63
N GLU A 406 -1.66 -0.89 -9.60
CA GLU A 406 -2.95 -1.34 -9.08
C GLU A 406 -3.81 -0.18 -8.56
N VAL A 407 -3.18 0.90 -8.07
CA VAL A 407 -3.91 2.09 -7.60
C VAL A 407 -4.49 2.87 -8.77
N ARG A 408 -3.77 2.95 -9.91
CA ARG A 408 -4.30 3.59 -11.12
C ARG A 408 -5.51 2.84 -11.65
N VAL A 409 -5.43 1.51 -11.73
CA VAL A 409 -6.57 0.67 -12.12
C VAL A 409 -7.75 0.88 -11.17
N LEU A 410 -7.50 0.95 -9.86
CA LEU A 410 -8.53 1.22 -8.86
C LEU A 410 -9.19 2.58 -9.06
N ARG A 411 -8.39 3.62 -9.35
CA ARG A 411 -8.84 4.99 -9.59
C ARG A 411 -9.62 5.13 -10.90
N GLU A 412 -9.19 4.46 -11.97
CA GLU A 412 -9.92 4.40 -13.24
C GLU A 412 -11.28 3.71 -13.09
N ALA A 413 -11.37 2.72 -12.19
CA ALA A 413 -12.63 2.06 -11.88
C ALA A 413 -13.53 2.90 -10.96
N PHE A 414 -13.04 3.93 -10.29
CA PHE A 414 -13.80 4.69 -9.29
C PHE A 414 -14.91 5.52 -9.95
N LEU A 415 -16.16 5.28 -9.54
CA LEU A 415 -17.35 5.97 -10.05
C LEU A 415 -17.76 7.17 -9.18
N GLY A 416 -17.39 7.14 -7.90
CA GLY A 416 -17.78 8.15 -6.93
C GLY A 416 -17.94 7.59 -5.52
N ARG A 417 -18.27 8.47 -4.58
CA ARG A 417 -18.56 8.12 -3.19
C ARG A 417 -19.91 8.71 -2.78
N ALA A 418 -20.68 7.97 -2.00
CA ALA A 418 -21.89 8.44 -1.36
C ALA A 418 -21.59 8.65 0.13
N VAL A 419 -21.66 9.90 0.59
CA VAL A 419 -21.42 10.23 2.00
C VAL A 419 -22.70 9.97 2.79
N HIS A 420 -22.59 9.26 3.91
CA HIS A 420 -23.75 8.87 4.72
C HIS A 420 -24.33 10.08 5.45
N SER A 421 -25.32 10.70 4.81
CA SER A 421 -26.21 11.73 5.36
C SER A 421 -27.65 11.24 5.46
N SER A 422 -28.07 10.38 4.53
CA SER A 422 -29.33 9.64 4.53
C SER A 422 -29.21 8.38 3.65
N VAL A 423 -30.04 7.35 3.90
CA VAL A 423 -30.03 6.08 3.12
C VAL A 423 -30.43 6.28 1.65
N GLU A 424 -31.16 7.35 1.35
CA GLU A 424 -31.62 7.69 -0.01
C GLU A 424 -30.53 8.35 -0.87
N GLY A 425 -29.47 8.88 -0.24
CA GLY A 425 -28.44 9.72 -0.86
C GLY A 425 -27.31 8.99 -1.57
#